data_AF-A0A1W9RRY3-F1
#
_entry.id   AF-A0A1W9RRY3-F1
#
_cell.length_a   1.000
_cell.length_b   1.000
_cell.length_c   1.000
_cell.angle_alpha   90.00
_cell.angle_beta   90.00
_cell.angle_gamma   90.00
#
_symmetry.space_group_name_H-M   'P 1'
#
loop_
_entity.id
_entity.type
_entity.pdbx_description
1 polymer ?
#
loop_
_entity_poly.entity_id
_entity_poly.type
_entity_poly.pdbx_seq_one_letter_code
_entity_poly.pdbx_strand_id
1 'polypeptide(L)'
;MAKDLSKQLWHGIPRTEIPWYPKINEEKCIGCELCFVSCGREVFDFNDEKRKAVTARPFNCMVGCSTCATICPSVAIDFPSRDLIQKIEKEHKVLKIVRQKAKQKKTQQAYEAARQKAEQMLLKVITSVELEMTGHFGERQIMKKLYETLKDDPCDLVYISVETPSLKGCWNEKAPSYAKFRLVSLEYEDITPYLEKVKKILSDNGIVLISEKKSA
;
A
#
# COMPACT_ATOMS: atom_id res chain seq x y z
N MET A 1 -10.04 16.01 24.03
CA MET A 1 -9.37 15.84 25.34
C MET A 1 -8.01 15.23 25.09
N ALA A 2 -6.96 15.77 25.69
CA ALA A 2 -5.61 15.25 25.52
C ALA A 2 -5.52 13.81 26.03
N LYS A 3 -4.79 12.95 25.31
CA LYS A 3 -4.70 11.51 25.66
C LYS A 3 -3.77 11.31 26.86
N ASP A 4 -4.22 10.60 27.89
CA ASP A 4 -3.37 10.18 29.01
C ASP A 4 -2.49 8.98 28.61
N LEU A 5 -1.17 9.16 28.61
CA LEU A 5 -0.19 8.14 28.28
C LEU A 5 0.59 7.66 29.51
N SER A 6 0.23 8.11 30.72
CA SER A 6 0.91 7.72 31.97
C SER A 6 0.88 6.21 32.24
N LYS A 7 -0.17 5.52 31.75
CA LYS A 7 -0.34 4.07 31.89
C LYS A 7 0.41 3.24 30.84
N GLN A 8 1.11 3.87 29.90
CA GLN A 8 1.84 3.15 28.85
C GLN A 8 3.09 2.46 29.41
N LEU A 9 3.52 1.39 28.73
CA LEU A 9 4.77 0.71 29.03
C LEU A 9 5.87 1.13 28.06
N TRP A 10 7.02 1.54 28.58
CA TRP A 10 8.24 1.72 27.81
C TRP A 10 9.10 0.46 27.93
N HIS A 11 9.11 -0.35 26.86
CA HIS A 11 9.80 -1.64 26.81
C HIS A 11 9.48 -2.60 27.97
N GLY A 12 8.27 -2.51 28.54
CA GLY A 12 7.83 -3.34 29.67
C GLY A 12 7.88 -2.65 31.03
N ILE A 13 8.36 -1.40 31.08
CA ILE A 13 8.46 -0.59 32.30
C ILE A 13 7.31 0.42 32.33
N PRO A 14 6.53 0.52 33.42
CA PRO A 14 5.52 1.57 33.56
C PRO A 14 6.10 2.96 33.35
N ARG A 15 5.42 3.79 32.54
CA ARG A 15 5.91 5.13 32.20
C ARG A 15 6.08 6.01 33.43
N THR A 16 5.26 5.82 34.47
CA THR A 16 5.33 6.52 35.76
C THR A 16 6.62 6.24 36.55
N GLU A 17 7.32 5.14 36.28
CA GLU A 17 8.57 4.78 36.95
C GLU A 17 9.81 5.46 36.33
N ILE A 18 9.63 6.13 35.18
CA ILE A 18 10.73 6.75 34.43
C ILE A 18 10.62 8.26 34.55
N PRO A 19 11.42 8.95 35.38
CA PRO A 19 11.28 10.39 35.59
C PRO A 19 11.93 11.20 34.46
N TRP A 20 11.60 10.89 33.20
CA TRP A 20 12.02 11.62 32.01
C TRP A 20 10.91 12.55 31.53
N TYR A 21 11.00 13.84 31.80
CA TYR A 21 10.02 14.83 31.33
C TYR A 21 10.64 16.23 31.36
N PRO A 22 10.12 17.19 30.57
CA PRO A 22 10.64 18.54 30.54
C PRO A 22 10.35 19.27 31.87
N LYS A 23 11.27 20.13 32.29
CA LYS A 23 11.07 21.15 33.33
C LYS A 23 11.24 22.53 32.70
N ILE A 24 10.24 23.40 32.87
CA ILE A 24 10.29 24.77 32.35
C ILE A 24 10.88 25.69 33.41
N ASN A 25 11.90 26.46 33.04
CA ASN A 25 12.39 27.60 33.80
C ASN A 25 11.51 28.81 33.47
N GLU A 26 10.64 29.20 34.42
CA GLU A 26 9.72 30.33 34.23
C GLU A 26 10.44 31.65 33.96
N GLU A 27 11.64 31.89 34.49
CA GLU A 27 12.38 33.14 34.32
C GLU A 27 12.93 33.30 32.90
N LYS A 28 13.35 32.20 32.27
CA LYS A 28 13.83 32.17 30.88
C LYS A 28 12.71 32.01 29.87
N CYS A 29 11.53 31.55 30.29
CA CYS A 29 10.42 31.30 29.39
C CYS A 29 9.84 32.62 28.86
N ILE A 30 9.92 32.82 27.55
CA ILE A 30 9.41 34.02 26.87
C ILE A 30 7.95 33.86 26.39
N GLY A 31 7.28 32.75 26.73
CA GLY A 31 5.87 32.55 26.36
C GLY A 31 5.61 32.37 24.86
N CYS A 32 6.59 31.93 24.05
CA CYS A 32 6.45 31.85 22.59
C CYS A 32 5.58 30.69 22.06
N GLU A 33 4.98 29.89 22.94
CA GLU A 33 4.05 28.77 22.60
C GLU A 33 4.61 27.66 21.69
N LEU A 34 5.85 27.75 21.22
CA LEU A 34 6.43 26.79 20.28
C LEU A 34 6.42 25.36 20.82
N CYS A 35 6.74 25.17 22.10
CA CYS A 35 6.70 23.87 22.77
C CYS A 35 5.28 23.33 22.93
N PHE A 36 4.29 24.21 23.08
CA PHE A 36 2.88 23.85 23.21
C PHE A 36 2.33 23.29 21.90
N VAL A 37 2.59 23.97 20.77
CA VAL A 37 2.12 23.53 19.44
C VAL A 37 2.94 22.37 18.87
N SER A 38 4.26 22.36 19.08
CA SER A 38 5.15 21.38 18.41
C SER A 38 5.17 20.01 19.09
N CYS A 39 4.65 19.89 20.33
CA CYS A 39 4.66 18.62 21.05
C CYS A 39 3.49 17.72 20.60
N GLY A 40 3.73 16.79 19.68
CA GLY A 40 2.72 15.81 19.23
C GLY A 40 2.24 14.82 20.30
N ARG A 41 2.69 14.95 21.55
CA ARG A 41 2.23 14.18 22.72
C ARG A 41 1.50 15.02 23.75
N GLU A 42 1.25 16.29 23.43
CA GLU A 42 0.47 17.21 24.25
C GLU A 42 1.03 17.29 25.67
N VAL A 43 2.35 17.38 25.87
CA VAL A 43 2.96 17.40 27.22
C VAL A 43 2.69 18.71 27.95
N PHE A 44 2.56 19.79 27.19
CA PHE A 44 2.43 21.15 27.69
C PHE A 44 0.98 21.64 27.61
N ASP A 45 0.62 22.51 28.55
CA ASP A 45 -0.49 23.46 28.40
C ASP A 45 0.09 24.89 28.43
N PHE A 46 -0.74 25.89 28.15
CA PHE A 46 -0.39 27.29 28.27
C PHE A 46 -1.17 27.94 29.41
N ASN A 47 -0.47 28.66 30.28
CA ASN A 47 -1.10 29.47 31.31
C ASN A 47 -1.28 30.90 30.77
N ASP A 48 -2.53 31.28 30.49
CA ASP A 48 -2.87 32.58 29.91
C ASP A 48 -2.57 33.76 30.86
N GLU A 49 -2.74 33.58 32.17
CA GLU A 49 -2.48 34.63 33.17
C GLU A 49 -0.98 34.96 33.27
N LYS A 50 -0.14 33.92 33.35
CA LYS A 50 1.31 34.06 33.40
C LYS A 50 1.95 34.26 32.03
N ARG A 51 1.19 34.02 30.95
CA ARG A 51 1.67 33.94 29.56
C ARG A 51 2.87 33.00 29.38
N LYS A 52 2.83 31.83 30.02
CA LYS A 52 3.94 30.86 30.03
C LYS A 52 3.43 29.44 29.80
N ALA A 53 4.25 28.63 29.13
CA ALA A 53 3.99 27.21 29.01
C ALA A 53 4.15 26.51 30.37
N VAL A 54 3.34 25.48 30.61
CA VAL A 54 3.38 24.63 31.81
C VAL A 54 3.45 23.17 31.41
N THR A 55 4.17 22.36 32.18
CA THR A 55 4.25 20.90 31.94
C THR A 55 3.06 20.23 32.60
N ALA A 56 1.92 20.20 31.91
CA ALA A 56 0.67 19.68 32.44
C ALA A 56 0.63 18.15 32.50
N ARG A 57 1.29 17.47 31.56
CA ARG A 57 1.25 16.01 31.40
C ARG A 57 2.68 15.45 31.27
N PRO A 58 3.48 15.45 32.36
CA PRO A 58 4.89 15.07 32.30
C PRO A 58 5.11 13.65 31.76
N PHE A 59 4.29 12.69 32.20
CA PHE A 59 4.40 11.29 31.79
C PHE A 59 3.96 11.02 30.35
N ASN A 60 3.35 11.99 29.65
CA ASN A 60 3.14 11.85 28.21
C ASN A 60 4.44 11.94 27.42
N CYS A 61 5.47 12.60 27.95
CA CYS A 61 6.74 12.77 27.26
C CYS A 61 7.35 11.42 26.88
N MET A 62 7.83 11.28 25.63
CA MET A 62 8.51 10.06 25.20
C MET A 62 9.87 9.96 25.91
N VAL A 63 10.16 8.80 26.50
CA VAL A 63 11.46 8.55 27.14
C VAL A 63 12.58 8.76 26.12
N GLY A 64 13.53 9.65 26.44
CA GLY A 64 14.65 10.01 25.58
C GLY A 64 14.38 11.13 24.56
N CYS A 65 13.14 11.61 24.42
CA CYS A 65 12.84 12.77 23.58
C CYS A 65 13.22 14.07 24.30
N SER A 66 13.88 14.99 23.59
CA SER A 66 14.27 16.31 24.09
C SER A 66 14.00 17.44 23.07
N THR A 67 13.19 17.18 22.04
CA THR A 67 12.97 18.11 20.91
C THR A 67 12.49 19.48 21.35
N CYS A 68 11.60 19.57 22.35
CA CYS A 68 11.11 20.85 22.85
C CYS A 68 12.21 21.71 23.48
N ALA A 69 13.21 21.10 24.13
CA ALA A 69 14.38 21.83 24.62
C ALA A 69 15.27 22.32 23.47
N THR A 70 15.47 21.49 22.44
CA THR A 70 16.25 21.86 21.25
C THR A 70 15.65 23.03 20.48
N ILE A 71 14.32 23.08 20.34
CA ILE A 71 13.64 24.16 19.59
C ILE A 71 13.36 25.40 20.43
N CYS A 72 13.57 25.35 21.76
CA CYS A 72 13.26 26.47 22.63
C CYS A 72 14.24 27.62 22.37
N PRO A 73 13.78 28.78 21.84
CA PRO A 73 14.68 29.87 21.46
C PRO A 73 15.37 30.52 22.66
N SER A 74 14.77 30.43 23.85
CA SER A 74 15.32 31.00 25.09
C SER A 74 15.98 29.96 26.00
N VAL A 75 16.12 28.70 25.54
CA VAL A 75 16.74 27.60 26.30
C VAL A 75 16.15 27.49 27.72
N ALA A 76 14.82 27.54 27.80
CA ALA A 76 14.06 27.55 29.05
C ALA A 76 13.57 26.16 29.48
N ILE A 77 13.90 25.10 28.73
CA ILE A 77 13.39 23.75 28.99
C ILE A 77 14.57 22.82 29.27
N ASP A 78 14.57 22.24 30.46
CA ASP A 78 15.58 21.29 30.91
C ASP A 78 15.01 19.86 30.93
N PHE A 79 15.89 18.88 30.73
CA PHE A 79 15.61 17.46 30.87
C PHE A 79 16.61 16.82 31.84
N PRO A 80 16.27 15.65 32.43
CA PRO A 80 17.23 14.85 33.18
C PRO A 80 18.46 14.47 32.34
N SER A 81 19.56 14.13 33.00
CA SER A 81 20.74 13.58 32.33
C SER A 81 20.39 12.28 31.60
N ARG A 82 21.07 12.04 30.47
CA ARG A 82 21.05 10.76 29.74
C ARG A 82 21.41 9.57 30.64
N ASP A 83 22.21 9.79 31.68
CA ASP A 83 22.63 8.73 32.62
C ASP A 83 21.45 8.07 33.33
N LEU A 84 20.37 8.82 33.58
CA LEU A 84 19.13 8.28 34.14
C LEU A 84 18.57 7.16 33.26
N ILE A 85 18.47 7.40 31.95
CA ILE A 85 17.94 6.41 31.00
C ILE A 85 18.87 5.21 30.94
N GLN A 86 20.19 5.43 30.85
CA GLN A 86 21.15 4.33 30.78
C GLN A 86 21.10 3.41 32.01
N LYS A 87 20.87 3.99 33.20
CA LYS A 87 20.70 3.22 34.43
C LYS A 87 19.45 2.33 34.36
N ILE A 88 18.31 2.91 33.98
CA ILE A 88 17.04 2.18 33.82
C ILE A 88 17.17 1.08 32.75
N GLU A 89 17.84 1.37 31.62
CA GLU A 89 18.09 0.39 30.56
C GLU A 89 18.87 -0.83 31.06
N LYS A 90 19.88 -0.60 31.91
CA LYS A 90 20.69 -1.66 32.52
C LYS A 90 19.89 -2.46 33.54
N GLU A 91 19.22 -1.80 34.47
CA GLU A 91 18.43 -2.42 35.56
C GLU A 91 17.34 -3.33 35.01
N HIS A 92 16.60 -2.86 34.00
CA HIS A 92 15.50 -3.61 33.39
C HIS A 92 15.93 -4.47 32.18
N LYS A 93 17.23 -4.53 31.88
CA LYS A 93 17.80 -5.32 30.77
C LYS A 93 17.10 -5.02 29.43
N VAL A 94 16.81 -3.75 29.15
CA VAL A 94 16.00 -3.29 28.01
C VAL A 94 16.54 -3.80 26.67
N LEU A 95 17.86 -3.86 26.50
CA LEU A 95 18.48 -4.37 25.27
C LEU A 95 18.09 -5.83 24.95
N LYS A 96 17.89 -6.68 25.97
CA LYS A 96 17.42 -8.06 25.77
C LYS A 96 15.98 -8.07 25.23
N ILE A 97 15.12 -7.26 25.81
CA ILE A 97 13.70 -7.12 25.42
C ILE A 97 13.59 -6.58 23.99
N VAL A 98 14.34 -5.52 23.67
CA VAL A 98 14.31 -4.90 22.33
C VAL A 98 14.84 -5.84 21.26
N ARG A 99 15.90 -6.63 21.54
CA ARG A 99 16.40 -7.66 20.60
C ARG A 99 15.35 -8.72 20.29
N GLN A 100 14.60 -9.19 21.29
CA GLN A 100 13.51 -10.15 21.09
C GLN A 100 12.37 -9.54 20.26
N LYS A 101 11.92 -8.33 20.59
CA LYS A 101 10.90 -7.60 19.82
C LYS A 101 11.35 -7.34 18.37
N ALA A 102 12.61 -7.02 18.17
CA ALA A 102 13.18 -6.81 16.84
C ALA A 102 13.18 -8.10 16.01
N LYS A 103 13.51 -9.26 16.60
CA LYS A 103 13.44 -10.56 15.92
C LYS A 103 12.00 -10.84 15.44
N GLN A 104 11.02 -10.66 16.34
CA GLN A 104 9.60 -10.85 16.01
C GLN A 104 9.13 -9.92 14.88
N LYS A 105 9.45 -8.63 14.97
CA LYS A 105 9.10 -7.64 13.93
C LYS A 105 9.72 -7.97 12.58
N LYS A 106 10.99 -8.39 12.54
CA LYS A 106 11.65 -8.81 11.30
C LYS A 106 10.99 -10.04 10.68
N THR A 107 10.62 -11.03 11.49
CA THR A 107 9.88 -12.21 11.01
C THR A 107 8.53 -11.82 10.42
N GLN A 108 7.78 -10.94 11.08
CA GLN A 108 6.51 -10.43 10.57
C GLN A 108 6.68 -9.68 9.24
N GLN A 109 7.65 -8.77 9.15
CA GLN A 109 7.93 -8.02 7.92
C GLN A 109 8.35 -8.95 6.77
N ALA A 110 9.14 -9.98 7.05
CA ALA A 110 9.52 -10.97 6.03
C ALA A 110 8.31 -11.75 5.50
N TYR A 111 7.38 -12.12 6.39
CA TYR A 111 6.13 -12.78 6.00
C TYR A 111 5.23 -11.86 5.15
N GLU A 112 5.02 -10.61 5.58
CA GLU A 112 4.25 -9.62 4.83
C GLU A 112 4.86 -9.35 3.44
N ALA A 113 6.18 -9.22 3.35
CA ALA A 113 6.87 -9.06 2.07
C ALA A 113 6.73 -10.28 1.16
N ALA A 114 6.83 -11.50 1.71
CA ALA A 114 6.63 -12.74 0.96
C ALA A 114 5.19 -12.82 0.42
N ARG A 115 4.20 -12.46 1.25
CA ARG A 115 2.79 -12.41 0.86
C ARG A 115 2.55 -11.38 -0.26
N GLN A 116 3.04 -10.15 -0.11
CA GLN A 116 2.89 -9.12 -1.15
C GLN A 116 3.54 -9.54 -2.47
N LYS A 117 4.70 -10.21 -2.41
CA LYS A 117 5.36 -10.76 -3.60
C LYS A 117 4.51 -11.84 -4.28
N ALA A 118 3.90 -12.73 -3.50
CA ALA A 118 3.01 -13.77 -4.03
C ALA A 118 1.74 -13.14 -4.65
N GLU A 119 1.10 -12.19 -3.98
CA GLU A 119 -0.06 -11.45 -4.51
C GLU A 119 0.29 -10.71 -5.81
N GLN A 120 1.44 -10.03 -5.87
CA GLN A 120 1.93 -9.38 -7.09
C GLN A 120 2.24 -10.37 -8.22
N MET A 121 2.68 -11.59 -7.89
CA MET A 121 2.92 -12.63 -8.88
C MET A 121 1.60 -13.13 -9.47
N LEU A 122 0.58 -13.34 -8.63
CA LEU A 122 -0.76 -13.73 -9.07
C LEU A 122 -1.44 -12.65 -9.93
N LEU A 123 -1.34 -11.38 -9.53
CA LEU A 123 -1.88 -10.25 -10.32
C LEU A 123 -1.22 -10.06 -11.69
N LYS A 124 -0.06 -10.69 -11.95
CA LYS A 124 0.60 -10.66 -13.25
C LYS A 124 0.16 -11.78 -14.18
N VAL A 125 -0.50 -12.82 -13.65
CA VAL A 125 -1.05 -13.90 -14.46
C VAL A 125 -2.27 -13.35 -15.17
N ILE A 126 -2.20 -13.21 -16.50
CA ILE A 126 -3.34 -12.78 -17.29
C ILE A 126 -4.20 -14.03 -17.47
N THR A 127 -5.35 -14.09 -16.80
CA THR A 127 -6.26 -15.24 -16.88
C THR A 127 -7.36 -15.03 -17.91
N SER A 128 -7.63 -13.78 -18.30
CA SER A 128 -8.57 -13.47 -19.35
C SER A 128 -8.23 -12.18 -20.12
N VAL A 129 -8.60 -12.15 -21.40
CA VAL A 129 -8.41 -10.99 -22.27
C VAL A 129 -9.64 -10.79 -23.12
N GLU A 130 -10.20 -9.59 -23.06
CA GLU A 130 -11.26 -9.14 -23.95
C GLU A 130 -10.66 -8.50 -25.20
N LEU A 131 -11.10 -8.97 -26.36
CA LEU A 131 -10.64 -8.55 -27.68
C LEU A 131 -11.82 -7.95 -28.44
N GLU A 132 -11.65 -6.72 -28.90
CA GLU A 132 -12.59 -6.04 -29.79
C GLU A 132 -11.93 -5.86 -31.15
N MET A 133 -12.65 -6.12 -32.23
CA MET A 133 -12.06 -6.23 -33.56
C MET A 133 -13.07 -5.92 -34.66
N THR A 134 -12.55 -5.60 -35.85
CA THR A 134 -13.35 -5.37 -37.04
C THR A 134 -12.79 -6.15 -38.22
N GLY A 135 -13.68 -6.70 -39.04
CA GLY A 135 -13.28 -7.48 -40.21
C GLY A 135 -14.41 -8.28 -40.82
N HIS A 136 -14.09 -9.12 -41.79
CA HIS A 136 -15.07 -10.00 -42.44
C HIS A 136 -15.10 -11.37 -41.75
N PHE A 137 -16.07 -11.56 -40.84
CA PHE A 137 -16.25 -12.80 -40.08
C PHE A 137 -17.09 -13.86 -40.79
N GLY A 138 -17.92 -13.46 -41.75
CA GLY A 138 -18.78 -14.37 -42.53
C GLY A 138 -18.02 -15.19 -43.59
N GLU A 139 -16.81 -14.77 -43.95
CA GLU A 139 -15.96 -15.43 -44.92
C GLU A 139 -14.73 -16.06 -44.20
N ARG A 140 -14.03 -17.01 -44.84
CA ARG A 140 -12.74 -17.58 -44.37
C ARG A 140 -12.76 -18.52 -43.15
N GLN A 141 -13.93 -18.95 -42.68
CA GLN A 141 -14.11 -19.96 -41.62
C GLN A 141 -13.33 -19.65 -40.33
N ILE A 142 -13.24 -18.37 -39.95
CA ILE A 142 -12.47 -17.91 -38.77
C ILE A 142 -12.86 -18.66 -37.49
N MET A 143 -14.15 -18.82 -37.22
CA MET A 143 -14.63 -19.53 -36.02
C MET A 143 -14.13 -20.97 -35.96
N LYS A 144 -14.12 -21.67 -37.10
CA LYS A 144 -13.62 -23.04 -37.20
C LYS A 144 -12.11 -23.09 -36.98
N LYS A 145 -11.35 -22.17 -37.57
CA LYS A 145 -9.88 -22.08 -37.38
C LYS A 145 -9.50 -21.78 -35.93
N LEU A 146 -10.25 -20.89 -35.27
CA LEU A 146 -10.06 -20.57 -33.86
C LEU A 146 -10.34 -21.81 -33.00
N TYR A 147 -11.46 -22.51 -33.22
CA TYR A 147 -11.75 -23.77 -32.54
C TYR A 147 -10.66 -24.82 -32.77
N GLU A 148 -10.25 -25.08 -34.02
CA GLU A 148 -9.22 -26.09 -34.33
C GLU A 148 -7.87 -25.78 -33.70
N THR A 149 -7.57 -24.51 -33.46
CA THR A 149 -6.33 -24.07 -32.81
C THR A 149 -6.38 -24.24 -31.30
N LEU A 150 -7.52 -23.96 -30.68
CA LEU A 150 -7.67 -23.92 -29.22
C LEU A 150 -8.20 -25.22 -28.62
N LYS A 151 -8.72 -26.16 -29.43
CA LYS A 151 -9.40 -27.39 -28.95
C LYS A 151 -8.61 -28.24 -27.93
N ASP A 152 -7.28 -28.18 -27.98
CA ASP A 152 -6.38 -28.95 -27.09
C ASP A 152 -5.64 -28.04 -26.07
N ASP A 153 -5.88 -26.72 -26.11
CA ASP A 153 -5.27 -25.74 -25.20
C ASP A 153 -6.16 -25.54 -23.95
N PRO A 154 -5.60 -25.24 -22.76
CA PRO A 154 -6.35 -24.99 -21.51
C PRO A 154 -6.99 -23.59 -21.46
N CYS A 155 -7.55 -23.13 -22.59
CA CYS A 155 -8.23 -21.85 -22.71
C CYS A 155 -9.34 -21.91 -23.76
N ASP A 156 -10.31 -21.02 -23.66
CA ASP A 156 -11.43 -20.97 -24.61
C ASP A 156 -11.88 -19.53 -24.90
N LEU A 157 -12.57 -19.35 -26.01
CA LEU A 157 -13.21 -18.08 -26.40
C LEU A 157 -14.67 -18.09 -25.96
N VAL A 158 -14.98 -17.22 -25.01
CA VAL A 158 -16.33 -17.01 -24.48
C VAL A 158 -16.86 -15.63 -24.84
N TYR A 159 -18.17 -15.43 -24.64
CA TYR A 159 -18.87 -14.17 -24.92
C TYR A 159 -18.68 -13.67 -26.35
N ILE A 160 -18.72 -14.59 -27.32
CA ILE A 160 -18.54 -14.26 -28.72
C ILE A 160 -19.76 -13.48 -29.23
N SER A 161 -19.52 -12.22 -29.60
CA SER A 161 -20.49 -11.34 -30.28
C SER A 161 -19.95 -10.94 -31.64
N VAL A 162 -20.81 -10.97 -32.66
CA VAL A 162 -20.51 -10.45 -34.00
C VAL A 162 -21.68 -9.57 -34.43
N GLU A 163 -21.41 -8.28 -34.56
CA GLU A 163 -22.35 -7.27 -35.00
C GLU A 163 -22.09 -6.95 -36.47
N THR A 164 -22.99 -7.43 -37.33
CA THR A 164 -22.92 -7.22 -38.77
C THR A 164 -23.88 -6.10 -39.20
N PRO A 165 -23.48 -5.17 -40.08
CA PRO A 165 -24.35 -4.09 -40.55
C PRO A 165 -25.58 -4.62 -41.32
N SER A 166 -25.39 -5.57 -42.25
CA SER A 166 -26.45 -6.39 -42.85
C SER A 166 -25.83 -7.57 -43.60
N LEU A 167 -26.58 -8.67 -43.78
CA LEU A 167 -26.09 -9.83 -44.55
C LEU A 167 -25.74 -9.45 -46.00
N LYS A 168 -26.59 -8.67 -46.67
CA LYS A 168 -26.33 -8.23 -48.06
C LYS A 168 -25.11 -7.31 -48.12
N GLY A 169 -24.95 -6.40 -47.15
CA GLY A 169 -23.80 -5.50 -47.09
C GLY A 169 -22.48 -6.24 -46.83
N CYS A 170 -22.47 -7.25 -45.96
CA CYS A 170 -21.26 -8.05 -45.72
C CYS A 170 -20.81 -8.86 -46.95
N TRP A 171 -21.74 -9.45 -47.71
CA TRP A 171 -21.41 -10.31 -48.86
C TRP A 171 -21.23 -9.56 -50.19
N ASN A 172 -22.09 -8.57 -50.48
CA ASN A 172 -22.07 -7.89 -51.77
C ASN A 172 -21.14 -6.68 -51.76
N GLU A 173 -21.13 -5.95 -50.65
CA GLU A 173 -20.43 -4.66 -50.52
C GLU A 173 -19.16 -4.77 -49.67
N LYS A 174 -18.86 -5.97 -49.14
CA LYS A 174 -17.73 -6.23 -48.24
C LYS A 174 -17.71 -5.22 -47.09
N ALA A 175 -18.85 -4.99 -46.45
CA ALA A 175 -18.92 -4.19 -45.23
C ALA A 175 -18.34 -4.98 -44.04
N PRO A 176 -17.41 -4.40 -43.24
CA PRO A 176 -16.83 -5.09 -42.10
C PRO A 176 -17.84 -5.23 -40.97
N SER A 177 -17.69 -6.30 -40.18
CA SER A 177 -18.46 -6.53 -38.96
C SER A 177 -17.58 -6.20 -37.76
N TYR A 178 -18.22 -5.72 -36.68
CA TYR A 178 -17.57 -5.59 -35.38
C TYR A 178 -17.72 -6.92 -34.64
N ALA A 179 -16.67 -7.36 -33.95
CA ALA A 179 -16.74 -8.55 -33.12
C ALA A 179 -16.06 -8.32 -31.78
N LYS A 180 -16.56 -9.04 -30.78
CA LYS A 180 -16.05 -9.03 -29.42
C LYS A 180 -15.92 -10.46 -28.92
N PHE A 181 -14.72 -10.83 -28.48
CA PHE A 181 -14.43 -12.13 -27.88
C PHE A 181 -13.79 -11.93 -26.51
N ARG A 182 -13.90 -12.92 -25.62
CA ARG A 182 -13.08 -12.99 -24.42
C ARG A 182 -12.36 -14.33 -24.38
N LEU A 183 -11.03 -14.31 -24.47
CA LEU A 183 -10.20 -15.48 -24.22
C LEU A 183 -10.08 -15.65 -22.70
N VAL A 184 -10.36 -16.84 -22.18
CA VAL A 184 -10.29 -17.17 -20.74
C VAL A 184 -9.48 -18.43 -20.52
N SER A 185 -8.71 -18.49 -19.45
CA SER A 185 -8.07 -19.72 -18.97
C SER A 185 -9.13 -20.63 -18.34
N LEU A 186 -9.03 -21.93 -18.57
CA LEU A 186 -9.83 -22.94 -17.87
C LEU A 186 -9.20 -23.35 -16.53
N GLU A 187 -7.91 -23.08 -16.35
CA GLU A 187 -7.11 -23.53 -15.20
C GLU A 187 -6.50 -22.36 -14.40
N TYR A 188 -6.93 -21.12 -14.69
CA TYR A 188 -6.38 -19.88 -14.14
C TYR A 188 -4.86 -19.69 -14.41
N GLU A 189 -4.37 -20.27 -15.49
CA GLU A 189 -3.00 -20.11 -15.98
C GLU A 189 -2.86 -18.88 -16.89
N ASP A 190 -1.60 -18.46 -17.14
CA ASP A 190 -1.31 -17.31 -18.01
C ASP A 190 -1.67 -17.61 -19.46
N ILE A 191 -2.65 -16.88 -20.00
CA ILE A 191 -3.12 -17.09 -21.37
C ILE A 191 -2.33 -16.32 -22.43
N THR A 192 -1.29 -15.58 -22.03
CA THR A 192 -0.45 -14.80 -22.96
C THR A 192 0.04 -15.62 -24.17
N PRO A 193 0.50 -16.88 -24.03
CA PRO A 193 0.92 -17.68 -25.19
C PRO A 193 -0.23 -18.00 -26.16
N TYR A 194 -1.42 -18.29 -25.64
CA TYR A 194 -2.61 -18.62 -26.45
C TYR A 194 -3.21 -17.38 -27.10
N LEU A 195 -3.15 -16.24 -26.41
CA LEU A 195 -3.54 -14.94 -26.95
C LEU A 195 -2.76 -14.61 -28.23
N GLU A 196 -1.45 -14.84 -28.24
CA GLU A 196 -0.62 -14.61 -29.43
C GLU A 196 -0.98 -15.57 -30.58
N LYS A 197 -1.34 -16.83 -30.29
CA LYS A 197 -1.89 -17.75 -31.31
C LYS A 197 -3.18 -17.21 -31.92
N VAL A 198 -4.11 -16.74 -31.08
CA VAL A 198 -5.40 -16.16 -31.52
C VAL A 198 -5.17 -14.92 -32.36
N LYS A 199 -4.36 -13.97 -31.89
CA LYS A 199 -4.03 -12.73 -32.63
C LYS A 199 -3.47 -13.03 -34.01
N LYS A 200 -2.56 -14.00 -34.11
CA LYS A 200 -1.97 -14.41 -35.39
C LYS A 200 -3.03 -14.91 -36.36
N ILE A 201 -3.97 -15.74 -35.92
CA ILE A 201 -5.08 -16.20 -36.77
C ILE A 201 -5.95 -15.04 -37.24
N LEU A 202 -6.26 -14.10 -36.35
CA LEU A 202 -7.05 -12.93 -36.70
C LEU A 202 -6.33 -12.07 -37.75
N SER A 203 -5.04 -11.77 -37.55
CA SER A 203 -4.24 -10.98 -38.50
C SER A 203 -4.08 -11.68 -39.85
N ASP A 204 -3.79 -12.98 -39.85
CA ASP A 204 -3.61 -13.79 -41.08
C ASP A 204 -4.91 -13.85 -41.91
N ASN A 205 -6.07 -13.63 -41.27
CA ASN A 205 -7.37 -13.60 -41.94
C ASN A 205 -7.90 -12.17 -42.19
N GLY A 206 -7.08 -11.14 -42.00
CA GLY A 206 -7.45 -9.75 -42.31
C GLY A 206 -8.42 -9.12 -41.32
N ILE A 207 -8.49 -9.65 -40.09
CA ILE A 207 -9.23 -9.04 -38.98
C ILE A 207 -8.30 -8.05 -38.27
N VAL A 208 -8.81 -6.85 -38.05
CA VAL A 208 -8.09 -5.76 -37.38
C VAL A 208 -8.52 -5.68 -35.92
N LEU A 209 -7.57 -5.77 -35.00
CA LEU A 209 -7.81 -5.59 -33.58
C LEU A 209 -8.01 -4.10 -33.27
N ILE A 210 -9.12 -3.76 -32.61
CA ILE A 210 -9.46 -2.40 -32.18
C ILE A 210 -8.98 -2.16 -30.76
N SER A 211 -9.26 -3.10 -29.84
CA SER A 211 -8.83 -2.97 -28.45
C SER A 211 -8.57 -4.33 -27.80
N GLU A 212 -7.69 -4.30 -26.79
CA GLU A 212 -7.32 -5.44 -25.96
C GLU A 212 -7.36 -5.01 -24.49
N LYS A 213 -8.25 -5.63 -23.71
CA LYS A 213 -8.40 -5.35 -22.28
C LYS A 213 -8.03 -6.62 -21.51
N LYS A 214 -6.85 -6.60 -20.89
CA LYS A 214 -6.35 -7.70 -20.05
C LYS A 214 -6.99 -7.65 -18.67
N SER A 215 -7.33 -8.82 -18.13
CA SER A 215 -7.80 -8.98 -16.76
C SER A 215 -6.98 -10.08 -16.10
N ALA A 216 -6.42 -9.75 -14.93
CA ALA A 216 -5.69 -10.67 -14.08
C ALA A 216 -6.68 -11.42 -13.18
#